data_AF-A0AAP0BI07-F1
#
_entry.id   AF-A0AAP0BI07-F1
#
_cell.length_a   1.000
_cell.length_b   1.000
_cell.length_c   1.000
_cell.angle_alpha   90.00
_cell.angle_beta   90.00
_cell.angle_gamma   90.00
#
_symmetry.space_group_name_H-M   'P 1'
#
loop_
_entity.id
_entity.type
_entity.pdbx_description
1 polymer ?
#
loop_
_entity_poly.entity_id
_entity_poly.type
_entity_poly.pdbx_seq_one_letter_code
_entity_poly.pdbx_strand_id
1 'polypeptide(L)'
;MEMERVEEEAEEYGWREVMLPRLIPVAHRPELEREPAGERRRGRDILVAMDHGPNSLHAFHWALANLCRLPDTIHLLLAVSSVHNEVVYEKSQELMEKLASVALQTIMVKTVARIVEGDPGKAICREADRLKPVAVVMGTRGRGIFQSVLQGSVGQYCLHNCKSAPIIIVPGKGLISHNRTYARSE
;
A
#
# COMPACT_ATOMS: atom_id res chain seq x y z
N MET A 1 1.40 -5.89 -42.94
CA MET A 1 0.79 -4.91 -42.03
C MET A 1 1.54 -5.05 -40.72
N GLU A 2 2.64 -4.31 -40.59
CA GLU A 2 3.45 -4.28 -39.37
C GLU A 2 2.65 -3.58 -38.28
N MET A 3 2.48 -4.27 -37.15
CA MET A 3 1.99 -3.65 -35.92
C MET A 3 3.13 -2.82 -35.34
N GLU A 4 3.00 -1.50 -35.47
CA GLU A 4 3.78 -0.52 -34.71
C GLU A 4 3.61 -0.84 -33.21
N ARG A 5 4.67 -1.30 -32.56
CA ARG A 5 4.74 -1.28 -31.09
C ARG A 5 4.87 0.18 -30.71
N VAL A 6 3.79 0.76 -30.20
CA VAL A 6 3.86 2.00 -29.43
C VAL A 6 4.69 1.66 -28.18
N GLU A 7 5.94 2.09 -28.19
CA GLU A 7 6.74 2.17 -26.97
C GLU A 7 6.02 3.17 -26.07
N GLU A 8 5.42 2.70 -24.97
CA GLU A 8 4.94 3.58 -23.91
C GLU A 8 6.16 4.34 -23.39
N GLU A 9 6.30 5.58 -23.82
CA GLU A 9 7.24 6.54 -23.27
C GLU A 9 7.11 6.46 -21.74
N ALA A 10 8.19 6.03 -21.09
CA ALA A 10 8.29 6.05 -19.64
C ALA A 10 8.34 7.52 -19.21
N GLU A 11 7.17 8.16 -19.12
CA GLU A 11 7.01 9.49 -18.55
C GLU A 11 7.83 9.54 -17.24
N GLU A 12 8.79 10.44 -17.18
CA GLU A 12 9.72 10.58 -16.06
C GLU A 12 8.97 11.26 -14.91
N TYR A 13 8.25 10.47 -14.10
CA TYR A 13 7.42 11.01 -13.03
C TYR A 13 8.21 11.29 -11.75
N GLY A 14 7.92 12.43 -11.12
CA GLY A 14 8.48 12.81 -9.83
C GLY A 14 8.08 11.85 -8.71
N TRP A 15 9.07 11.39 -7.94
CA TRP A 15 8.85 10.64 -6.71
C TRP A 15 9.83 11.12 -5.63
N ARG A 16 9.44 10.95 -4.37
CA ARG A 16 10.26 11.28 -3.21
C ARG A 16 10.19 10.15 -2.20
N GLU A 17 11.34 9.57 -1.86
CA GLU A 17 11.44 8.68 -0.72
C GLU A 17 11.40 9.49 0.56
N VAL A 18 10.60 9.01 1.53
CA VAL A 18 10.53 9.63 2.84
C VAL A 18 11.67 9.08 3.69
N MET A 19 12.55 9.98 4.14
CA MET A 19 13.65 9.64 5.05
C MET A 19 13.11 9.36 6.45
N LEU A 20 12.77 8.10 6.72
CA LEU A 20 12.27 7.69 8.03
C LEU A 20 13.42 7.66 9.06
N PRO A 21 13.16 8.06 10.32
CA PRO A 21 14.13 7.93 11.40
C PRO A 21 14.63 6.47 11.49
N ARG A 22 15.94 6.27 11.37
CA ARG A 22 16.55 4.94 11.46
C ARG A 22 16.55 4.48 12.91
N LEU A 23 15.43 3.90 13.34
CA LEU A 23 15.26 3.39 14.70
C LEU A 23 15.55 1.88 14.81
N ILE A 24 15.95 1.22 13.71
CA ILE A 24 16.40 -0.18 13.70
C ILE A 24 17.86 -0.22 13.21
N PRO A 25 18.77 -0.95 13.89
CA PRO A 25 20.08 -1.25 13.35
C PRO A 25 19.91 -1.94 11.99
N VAL A 26 20.61 -1.45 10.97
CA VAL A 26 20.74 -2.19 9.71
C VAL A 26 21.45 -3.49 10.08
N ALA A 27 20.71 -4.58 10.25
CA ALA A 27 21.29 -5.90 10.31
C ALA A 27 22.04 -6.08 8.99
N HIS A 28 23.37 -6.05 9.05
CA HIS A 28 24.20 -6.45 7.93
C HIS A 28 23.70 -7.81 7.45
N ARG A 29 23.69 -8.02 6.13
CA ARG A 29 23.51 -9.36 5.57
C ARG A 29 24.47 -10.27 6.35
N PRO A 30 23.99 -11.32 7.04
CA PRO A 30 24.91 -12.32 7.53
C PRO A 30 25.50 -12.99 6.28
N GLU A 31 26.71 -12.58 5.90
CA GLU A 31 27.65 -13.43 5.20
C GLU A 31 27.94 -14.58 6.16
N LEU A 32 27.26 -15.71 6.02
CA LEU A 32 27.70 -17.01 6.52
C LEU A 32 26.81 -18.12 5.92
N GLU A 33 27.51 -18.90 5.10
CA GLU A 33 27.41 -20.30 4.68
C GLU A 33 26.16 -21.16 4.98
N ARG A 34 25.91 -22.06 4.00
CA ARG A 34 24.72 -22.89 3.81
C ARG A 34 24.57 -24.01 4.85
N GLU A 35 23.35 -24.17 5.37
CA GLU A 35 22.83 -25.41 5.97
C GLU A 35 21.46 -25.74 5.32
N PRO A 36 21.23 -26.96 4.79
CA PRO A 36 20.02 -27.31 4.05
C PRO A 36 18.98 -27.97 4.95
N ALA A 37 18.26 -27.22 5.78
CA ALA A 37 16.99 -27.67 6.38
C ALA A 37 16.25 -26.50 7.04
N GLY A 38 15.08 -26.15 6.49
CA GLY A 38 14.18 -25.15 7.07
C GLY A 38 14.46 -23.74 6.55
N GLU A 39 13.77 -23.36 5.47
CA GLU A 39 13.68 -21.97 5.00
C GLU A 39 13.31 -21.04 6.17
N ARG A 40 14.31 -20.38 6.75
CA ARG A 40 14.08 -19.14 7.48
C ARG A 40 13.48 -18.17 6.46
N ARG A 41 12.15 -18.02 6.49
CA ARG A 41 11.37 -17.24 5.54
C ARG A 41 12.05 -15.88 5.34
N ARG A 42 12.57 -15.63 4.13
CA ARG A 42 13.00 -14.28 3.75
C ARG A 42 11.85 -13.33 4.02
N GLY A 43 12.18 -12.14 4.52
CA GLY A 43 11.21 -11.06 4.67
C GLY A 43 10.43 -10.83 3.40
N ARG A 44 9.11 -10.71 3.51
CA ARG A 44 8.24 -10.44 2.37
C ARG A 44 7.99 -8.94 2.26
N ASP A 45 7.86 -8.45 1.04
CA ASP A 45 7.45 -7.07 0.79
C ASP A 45 5.92 -7.00 0.76
N ILE A 46 5.34 -6.11 1.56
CA ILE A 46 3.89 -5.84 1.61
C ILE A 46 3.69 -4.38 1.23
N LEU A 47 2.97 -4.12 0.14
CA LEU A 47 2.66 -2.77 -0.30
C LEU A 47 1.33 -2.32 0.32
N VAL A 48 1.29 -1.15 0.94
CA VAL A 48 0.06 -0.56 1.47
C VAL A 48 -0.17 0.78 0.81
N ALA A 49 -1.30 0.89 0.10
CA ALA A 49 -1.73 2.13 -0.52
C ALA A 49 -2.38 3.04 0.52
N MET A 50 -1.78 4.21 0.72
CA MET A 50 -2.19 5.22 1.67
C MET A 50 -2.93 6.37 0.98
N ASP A 51 -3.84 6.99 1.72
CA ASP A 51 -4.41 8.30 1.45
C ASP A 51 -4.52 9.06 2.79
N HIS A 52 -5.01 10.30 2.77
CA HIS A 52 -5.28 11.05 4.00
C HIS A 52 -6.61 10.65 4.69
N GLY A 53 -7.24 9.57 4.22
CA GLY A 53 -8.55 9.10 4.68
C GLY A 53 -8.47 8.04 5.78
N PRO A 54 -9.55 7.86 6.55
CA PRO A 54 -9.58 6.92 7.68
C PRO A 54 -9.53 5.45 7.24
N ASN A 55 -9.96 5.13 6.01
CA ASN A 55 -10.03 3.76 5.54
C ASN A 55 -8.66 3.22 5.13
N SER A 56 -7.76 4.04 4.57
CA SER A 56 -6.39 3.61 4.31
C SER A 56 -5.60 3.42 5.60
N LEU A 57 -5.80 4.31 6.59
CA LEU A 57 -5.25 4.14 7.94
C LEU A 57 -5.75 2.84 8.59
N HIS A 58 -7.04 2.54 8.45
CA HIS A 58 -7.58 1.27 8.94
C HIS A 58 -6.95 0.07 8.22
N ALA A 59 -6.77 0.13 6.90
CA ALA A 59 -6.13 -0.91 6.12
C ALA A 59 -4.66 -1.15 6.53
N PHE A 60 -3.93 -0.07 6.83
CA PHE A 60 -2.58 -0.14 7.40
C PHE A 60 -2.56 -0.89 8.74
N HIS A 61 -3.40 -0.50 9.69
CA HIS A 61 -3.49 -1.21 10.98
C HIS A 61 -3.93 -2.67 10.82
N TRP A 62 -4.85 -2.93 9.89
CA TRP A 62 -5.27 -4.30 9.57
C TRP A 62 -4.10 -5.12 9.02
N ALA A 63 -3.27 -4.56 8.14
CA ALA A 63 -2.09 -5.22 7.60
C ALA A 63 -1.09 -5.55 8.72
N LEU A 64 -0.81 -4.61 9.62
CA LEU A 64 0.07 -4.84 10.78
C LEU A 64 -0.44 -5.98 11.66
N ALA A 65 -1.75 -6.01 11.96
CA ALA A 65 -2.33 -6.98 12.87
C ALA A 65 -2.51 -8.38 12.27
N ASN A 66 -2.74 -8.49 10.95
CA ASN A 66 -3.19 -9.75 10.33
C ASN A 66 -2.24 -10.32 9.27
N LEU A 67 -1.38 -9.50 8.68
CA LEU A 67 -0.58 -9.90 7.52
C LEU A 67 0.93 -9.85 7.77
N CYS A 68 1.39 -8.78 8.42
CA CYS A 68 2.80 -8.51 8.66
C CYS A 68 3.39 -9.39 9.76
N ARG A 69 4.68 -9.71 9.61
CA ARG A 69 5.53 -10.38 10.60
C ARG A 69 6.84 -9.60 10.74
N LEU A 70 7.57 -9.84 11.83
CA LEU A 70 8.84 -9.16 12.10
C LEU A 70 9.86 -9.16 10.92
N PRO A 71 10.08 -10.25 10.17
CA PRO A 71 11.02 -10.21 9.05
C PRO A 71 10.49 -9.47 7.82
N ASP A 72 9.19 -9.18 7.73
CA ASP A 72 8.61 -8.52 6.55
C ASP A 72 9.05 -7.05 6.44
N THR A 73 8.87 -6.47 5.25
CA THR A 73 9.02 -5.04 5.01
C THR A 73 7.69 -4.48 4.53
N ILE A 74 7.17 -3.47 5.21
CA ILE A 74 5.98 -2.74 4.81
C ILE A 74 6.39 -1.52 3.97
N HIS A 75 5.88 -1.44 2.75
CA HIS A 75 6.09 -0.33 1.82
C HIS A 75 4.82 0.52 1.82
N LEU A 76 4.90 1.74 2.33
CA LEU A 76 3.80 2.71 2.31
C LEU A 76 3.91 3.55 1.04
N LEU A 77 2.83 3.61 0.26
CA LEU A 77 2.78 4.37 -0.98
C LEU A 77 1.63 5.37 -0.94
N LEU A 78 1.93 6.64 -1.17
CA LEU A 78 0.92 7.70 -1.31
C LEU A 78 1.11 8.41 -2.65
N ALA A 79 0.06 8.41 -3.46
CA ALA A 79 0.02 9.17 -4.70
C ALA A 79 -0.53 10.58 -4.43
N VAL A 80 0.16 11.59 -4.93
CA VAL A 80 -0.21 13.01 -4.82
C VAL A 80 -0.29 13.65 -6.21
N SER A 81 -0.99 14.78 -6.31
CA SER A 81 -1.13 15.50 -7.57
C SER A 81 0.17 16.16 -8.02
N SER A 82 1.01 16.61 -7.09
CA SER A 82 2.39 17.01 -7.39
C SER A 82 3.30 16.87 -6.16
N VAL A 83 4.49 16.30 -6.34
CA VAL A 83 5.50 16.21 -5.27
C VAL A 83 6.26 17.53 -5.05
N HIS A 84 6.11 18.48 -5.99
CA HIS A 84 6.71 19.80 -5.94
C HIS A 84 5.89 20.78 -5.08
N ASN A 85 4.65 20.44 -4.72
CA ASN A 85 3.88 21.22 -3.77
C ASN A 85 4.37 20.93 -2.35
N GLU A 86 5.17 21.83 -1.79
CA GLU A 86 5.78 21.68 -0.46
C GLU A 86 4.73 21.44 0.63
N VAL A 87 3.63 22.18 0.63
CA VAL A 87 2.56 22.03 1.64
C VAL A 87 1.92 20.63 1.59
N VAL A 88 1.70 20.10 0.38
CA VAL A 88 1.17 18.73 0.21
C VAL A 88 2.21 17.70 0.63
N TYR A 89 3.46 17.91 0.24
CA TYR A 89 4.56 17.02 0.55
C TYR A 89 4.85 16.95 2.06
N GLU A 90 4.93 18.08 2.76
CA GLU A 90 5.19 18.14 4.20
C GLU A 90 4.11 17.37 4.98
N LYS A 91 2.83 17.61 4.67
CA LYS A 91 1.70 16.87 5.28
C LYS A 91 1.76 15.38 4.98
N SER A 92 2.16 15.03 3.76
CA SER A 92 2.32 13.64 3.32
C SER A 92 3.48 12.96 4.05
N GLN A 93 4.59 13.66 4.23
CA GLN A 93 5.76 13.21 4.96
C GLN A 93 5.43 12.99 6.44
N GLU A 94 4.77 13.94 7.09
CA GLU A 94 4.36 13.82 8.49
C GLU A 94 3.48 12.58 8.72
N LEU A 95 2.52 12.34 7.81
CA LEU A 95 1.70 11.12 7.82
C LEU A 95 2.56 9.86 7.74
N MET A 96 3.49 9.80 6.78
CA MET A 96 4.35 8.63 6.57
C MET A 96 5.28 8.34 7.76
N GLU A 97 5.88 9.38 8.35
CA GLU A 97 6.73 9.26 9.53
C GLU A 97 5.96 8.75 10.75
N LYS A 98 4.74 9.26 10.93
CA LYS A 98 3.84 8.79 11.99
C LYS A 98 3.48 7.31 11.81
N LEU A 99 3.13 6.89 10.59
CA LEU A 99 2.79 5.50 10.30
C LEU A 99 3.98 4.56 10.48
N ALA A 100 5.17 4.95 10.02
CA ALA A 100 6.39 4.18 10.25
C ALA A 100 6.69 3.99 11.74
N SER A 101 6.52 5.05 12.54
CA SER A 101 6.68 4.98 14.00
C SER A 101 5.69 4.00 14.63
N VAL A 102 4.43 4.01 14.19
CA VAL A 102 3.41 3.05 14.64
C VAL A 102 3.78 1.62 14.26
N ALA A 103 4.21 1.37 13.02
CA ALA A 103 4.59 0.03 12.56
C ALA A 103 5.75 -0.55 13.39
N LEU A 104 6.75 0.28 13.67
CA LEU A 104 7.89 -0.07 14.50
C LEU A 104 7.47 -0.40 15.94
N GLN A 105 6.65 0.46 16.55
CA GLN A 105 6.20 0.28 17.94
C GLN A 105 5.25 -0.90 18.12
N THR A 106 4.49 -1.25 17.08
CA THR A 106 3.47 -2.32 17.17
C THR A 106 4.08 -3.71 17.02
N ILE A 107 4.90 -3.94 15.98
CA ILE A 107 5.42 -5.28 15.65
C ILE A 107 6.91 -5.29 15.24
N MET A 108 7.61 -4.16 15.37
CA MET A 108 9.01 -4.00 14.95
C MET A 108 9.27 -4.30 13.46
N VAL A 109 8.28 -4.08 12.60
CA VAL A 109 8.41 -4.32 11.15
C VAL A 109 9.18 -3.17 10.49
N LYS A 110 10.06 -3.52 9.55
CA LYS A 110 10.77 -2.53 8.74
C LYS A 110 9.78 -1.79 7.85
N THR A 111 9.83 -0.46 7.85
CA THR A 111 8.98 0.39 7.00
C THR A 111 9.81 1.15 5.97
N VAL A 112 9.32 1.21 4.74
CA VAL A 112 9.78 2.09 3.66
C VAL A 112 8.58 2.92 3.24
N ALA A 113 8.75 4.22 3.03
CA ALA A 113 7.68 5.11 2.61
C ALA A 113 8.06 5.90 1.37
N ARG A 114 7.12 5.99 0.42
CA ARG A 114 7.31 6.67 -0.86
C ARG A 114 6.09 7.51 -1.22
N ILE A 115 6.35 8.76 -1.58
CA ILE A 115 5.36 9.69 -2.11
C ILE A 115 5.62 9.81 -3.61
N VAL A 116 4.59 9.60 -4.42
CA VAL A 116 4.69 9.54 -5.88
C VAL A 116 3.71 10.51 -6.52
N GLU A 117 4.12 11.12 -7.62
CA GLU A 117 3.24 11.97 -8.43
C GLU A 117 2.41 11.14 -9.41
N GLY A 118 1.13 11.49 -9.56
CA GLY A 118 0.26 10.97 -10.63
C GLY A 118 -0.99 10.22 -10.16
N ASP A 119 -1.60 9.48 -11.08
CA ASP A 119 -2.83 8.71 -10.80
C ASP A 119 -2.55 7.58 -9.78
N PRO A 120 -3.31 7.48 -8.68
CA PRO A 120 -3.07 6.48 -7.66
C PRO A 120 -3.14 5.03 -8.17
N GLY A 121 -4.07 4.72 -9.09
CA GLY A 121 -4.22 3.36 -9.63
C GLY A 121 -2.99 2.94 -10.42
N LYS A 122 -2.54 3.79 -11.34
CA LYS A 122 -1.29 3.59 -12.10
C LYS A 122 -0.08 3.50 -11.18
N ALA A 123 0.04 4.43 -10.23
CA ALA A 123 1.16 4.49 -9.30
C ALA A 123 1.28 3.21 -8.45
N ILE A 124 0.17 2.71 -7.92
CA ILE A 124 0.12 1.46 -7.16
C ILE A 124 0.54 0.27 -8.03
N CYS A 125 0.01 0.15 -9.25
CA CYS A 125 0.36 -0.96 -10.15
C CYS A 125 1.86 -0.96 -10.48
N ARG A 126 2.42 0.21 -10.83
CA ARG A 126 3.85 0.36 -11.13
C ARG A 126 4.73 0.01 -9.94
N GLU A 127 4.37 0.47 -8.75
CA GLU A 127 5.15 0.17 -7.56
C GLU A 127 5.05 -1.33 -7.20
N ALA A 128 3.89 -1.96 -7.43
CA ALA A 128 3.73 -3.40 -7.29
C ALA A 128 4.56 -4.18 -8.32
N ASP A 129 4.66 -3.72 -9.57
CA ASP A 129 5.51 -4.33 -10.60
C ASP A 129 7.01 -4.22 -10.24
N ARG A 130 7.41 -3.09 -9.65
CA ARG A 130 8.78 -2.83 -9.20
C ARG A 130 9.15 -3.69 -7.99
N LEU A 131 8.28 -3.74 -6.98
CA LEU A 131 8.55 -4.42 -5.71
C LEU A 131 8.27 -5.93 -5.76
N LYS A 132 7.32 -6.36 -6.61
CA LYS A 132 6.74 -7.71 -6.60
C LYS A 132 6.30 -8.13 -5.20
N PRO A 133 5.48 -7.33 -4.51
CA PRO A 133 5.08 -7.60 -3.13
C PRO A 133 4.19 -8.83 -3.07
N VAL A 134 4.13 -9.48 -1.91
CA VAL A 134 3.25 -10.64 -1.72
C VAL A 134 1.77 -10.26 -1.69
N ALA A 135 1.48 -8.98 -1.43
CA ALA A 135 0.14 -8.40 -1.53
C ALA A 135 0.22 -6.87 -1.62
N VAL A 136 -0.80 -6.28 -2.25
CA VAL A 136 -1.12 -4.85 -2.15
C VAL A 136 -2.35 -4.70 -1.26
N VAL A 137 -2.23 -3.99 -0.15
CA VAL A 137 -3.32 -3.74 0.78
C VAL A 137 -3.84 -2.32 0.59
N MET A 138 -5.16 -2.17 0.53
CA MET A 138 -5.79 -0.85 0.43
C MET A 138 -7.17 -0.83 1.10
N GLY A 139 -7.58 0.35 1.56
CA GLY A 139 -8.91 0.56 2.12
C GLY A 139 -9.99 0.67 1.04
N THR A 140 -11.24 0.36 1.38
CA THR A 140 -12.39 0.77 0.56
C THR A 140 -12.57 2.28 0.61
N ARG A 141 -13.01 2.91 -0.48
CA ARG A 141 -13.62 4.25 -0.39
C ARG A 141 -14.90 4.15 0.46
N GLY A 142 -15.09 5.09 1.39
CA GLY A 142 -16.30 5.15 2.19
C GLY A 142 -17.52 5.33 1.28
N ARG A 143 -18.38 4.32 1.17
CA ARG A 143 -19.60 4.36 0.35
C ARG A 143 -20.72 5.14 1.04
N GLY A 144 -20.39 6.28 1.63
CA GLY A 144 -21.35 7.21 2.20
C GLY A 144 -21.47 8.45 1.31
N ILE A 145 -22.56 8.51 0.54
CA ILE A 145 -23.26 9.75 0.14
C ILE A 145 -22.86 10.47 -1.16
N PHE A 146 -21.74 10.23 -1.86
CA PHE A 146 -21.52 10.92 -3.15
C PHE A 146 -21.19 10.03 -4.36
N GLN A 147 -22.12 10.15 -5.32
CA GLN A 147 -22.07 9.85 -6.74
C GLN A 147 -20.70 10.11 -7.38
N SER A 148 -20.07 9.06 -7.91
CA SER A 148 -19.31 9.08 -9.16
C SER A 148 -18.84 7.66 -9.49
N VAL A 149 -19.67 6.95 -10.27
CA VAL A 149 -19.29 5.74 -11.04
C VAL A 149 -18.52 6.15 -12.31
N LEU A 150 -18.28 7.45 -12.50
CA LEU A 150 -17.49 7.97 -13.61
C LEU A 150 -16.02 7.63 -13.37
N GLN A 151 -15.53 6.63 -14.11
CA GLN A 151 -14.13 6.17 -14.21
C GLN A 151 -13.63 5.12 -13.19
N GLY A 152 -14.53 4.42 -12.49
CA GLY A 152 -14.15 3.30 -11.62
C GLY A 152 -13.36 3.74 -10.37
N SER A 153 -13.34 2.89 -9.34
CA SER A 153 -12.53 3.19 -8.15
C SER A 153 -11.06 2.81 -8.35
N VAL A 154 -10.13 3.41 -7.61
CA VAL A 154 -8.70 3.01 -7.64
C VAL A 154 -8.56 1.53 -7.32
N GLY A 155 -9.39 0.99 -6.41
CA GLY A 155 -9.43 -0.45 -6.13
C GLY A 155 -9.86 -1.27 -7.34
N GLN A 156 -10.88 -0.82 -8.07
CA GLN A 156 -11.29 -1.46 -9.32
C GLN A 156 -10.18 -1.39 -10.38
N TYR A 157 -9.52 -0.23 -10.53
CA TYR A 157 -8.39 -0.11 -11.45
C TYR A 157 -7.27 -1.11 -11.09
N CYS A 158 -6.85 -1.15 -9.83
CA CYS A 158 -5.79 -2.06 -9.39
C CYS A 158 -6.18 -3.54 -9.56
N LEU A 159 -7.43 -3.92 -9.29
CA LEU A 159 -7.91 -5.29 -9.47
C LEU A 159 -7.79 -5.78 -10.92
N HIS A 160 -7.99 -4.89 -11.90
CA HIS A 160 -7.90 -5.25 -13.32
C HIS A 160 -6.48 -5.11 -13.90
N ASN A 161 -5.67 -4.20 -13.36
CA ASN A 161 -4.41 -3.82 -13.98
C ASN A 161 -3.16 -4.25 -13.20
N CYS A 162 -3.25 -4.50 -11.90
CA CYS A 162 -2.11 -4.94 -11.09
C CYS A 162 -1.91 -6.45 -11.23
N LYS A 163 -0.97 -6.86 -12.10
CA LYS A 163 -0.71 -8.28 -12.40
C LYS A 163 0.35 -8.91 -11.50
N SER A 164 1.19 -8.09 -10.87
CA SER A 164 2.35 -8.56 -10.11
C SER A 164 2.04 -9.03 -8.70
N ALA A 165 0.87 -8.70 -8.14
CA ALA A 165 0.52 -9.03 -6.76
C ALA A 165 -1.00 -9.10 -6.53
N PRO A 166 -1.49 -9.95 -5.62
CA PRO A 166 -2.89 -9.96 -5.23
C PRO A 166 -3.27 -8.66 -4.50
N ILE A 167 -4.50 -8.17 -4.75
CA ILE A 167 -5.06 -7.00 -4.09
C ILE A 167 -5.93 -7.42 -2.90
N ILE A 168 -5.66 -6.86 -1.72
CA ILE A 168 -6.45 -7.02 -0.51
C ILE A 168 -7.20 -5.72 -0.24
N ILE A 169 -8.53 -5.79 -0.30
CA ILE A 169 -9.42 -4.67 0.02
C ILE A 169 -9.89 -4.80 1.47
N VAL A 170 -9.54 -3.84 2.31
CA VAL A 170 -9.99 -3.78 3.71
C VAL A 170 -11.24 -2.90 3.79
N PRO A 171 -12.41 -3.46 4.20
CA PRO A 171 -13.63 -2.68 4.39
C PRO A 171 -13.47 -1.59 5.47
N GLY A 172 -14.00 -0.40 5.21
CA GLY A 172 -14.03 0.67 6.21
C GLY A 172 -14.88 0.32 7.43
N LYS A 173 -14.62 0.98 8.57
CA LYS A 173 -15.34 0.75 9.84
C LYS A 173 -16.81 1.24 9.86
N GLY A 174 -17.39 1.62 8.72
CA GLY A 174 -18.76 2.12 8.62
C GLY A 174 -19.54 1.40 7.52
N LEU A 175 -20.75 0.94 7.89
CA LEU A 175 -21.76 0.19 7.12
C LEU A 175 -21.70 -1.34 7.20
N ILE A 176 -21.79 -1.88 8.42
CA ILE A 176 -22.74 -2.97 8.64
C ILE A 176 -24.11 -2.29 8.73
N SER A 177 -24.81 -2.14 7.61
CA SER A 177 -26.24 -1.89 7.65
C SER A 177 -26.86 -3.07 8.40
N HIS A 178 -27.35 -2.84 9.62
CA HIS A 178 -28.24 -3.77 10.30
C HIS A 178 -29.54 -3.85 9.50
N ASN A 179 -29.55 -4.64 8.43
CA ASN A 179 -30.77 -5.12 7.79
C ASN A 179 -30.60 -6.62 7.55
N ARG A 180 -30.62 -7.35 8.67
CA ARG A 180 -30.94 -8.77 8.67
C ARG A 180 -31.94 -9.01 9.80
N THR A 181 -33.12 -8.43 9.65
CA THR A 181 -34.33 -8.94 10.31
C THR A 181 -34.56 -10.33 9.72
N TYR A 182 -34.13 -11.34 10.47
CA TYR A 182 -34.65 -12.68 10.32
C TYR A 182 -36.13 -12.59 10.70
N ALA A 183 -37.02 -12.57 9.70
CA ALA A 183 -38.41 -12.91 9.92
C ALA A 183 -38.43 -14.38 10.35
N ARG A 184 -38.51 -14.62 11.66
CA ARG A 184 -39.02 -15.89 12.17
C ARG A 184 -40.53 -15.83 12.05
N SER A 185 -41.04 -16.61 11.11
CA SER A 185 -42.38 -17.17 11.18
C SER A 185 -42.45 -18.10 12.39
N GLU A 186 -43.21 -17.71 13.41
CA GLU A 186 -44.02 -18.60 14.24
C GLU A 186 -45.34 -17.88 14.55
#